data_AF-A0A934ISQ6-F1
#
_entry.id   AF-A0A934ISQ6-F1
#
_cell.length_a   1.000
_cell.length_b   1.000
_cell.length_c   1.000
_cell.angle_alpha   90.00
_cell.angle_beta   90.00
_cell.angle_gamma   90.00
#
_symmetry.space_group_name_H-M   'P 1'
#
loop_
_entity.id
_entity.type
_entity.pdbx_description
1 polymer ?
#
loop_
_entity_poly.entity_id
_entity_poly.type
_entity_poly.pdbx_seq_one_letter_code
_entity_poly.pdbx_strand_id
1 'polypeptide(L)' 'MAAGFDVVEQEVLTHHLRTHYARVLEELTARADELRNQGVTAEYIDSMSTGLRHWVKAADAGNLAFAIHVFRKPS' A
#
# COMPACT_ATOMS: atom_id res chain seq x y z
N MET A 1 22.49 -6.88 -7.06
CA MET A 1 22.65 -8.19 -7.72
C MET A 1 22.16 -9.27 -6.78
N ALA A 2 21.46 -10.29 -7.27
CA ALA A 2 21.00 -11.41 -6.43
C ALA A 2 22.22 -12.08 -5.78
N ALA A 3 22.14 -12.41 -4.48
CA ALA A 3 23.26 -12.87 -3.65
C ALA A 3 23.75 -14.30 -3.99
N GLY A 4 24.00 -14.57 -5.28
CA GLY A 4 24.30 -15.89 -5.81
C GLY A 4 23.06 -16.76 -6.06
N PHE A 5 21.86 -16.19 -6.18
CA PHE A 5 20.64 -16.91 -6.56
C PHE A 5 20.25 -16.61 -8.02
N ASP A 6 19.63 -17.58 -8.67
CA ASP A 6 18.96 -17.36 -9.96
C ASP A 6 17.65 -16.60 -9.72
N VAL A 7 17.41 -15.56 -10.50
CA VAL A 7 16.09 -14.91 -10.56
C VAL A 7 15.18 -15.79 -11.41
N VAL A 8 14.09 -16.28 -10.81
CA VAL A 8 13.11 -17.12 -11.50
C VAL A 8 11.96 -16.27 -12.02
N GLU A 9 11.43 -15.40 -11.16
CA GLU A 9 10.26 -14.59 -11.48
C GLU A 9 10.29 -13.27 -10.72
N GLN A 10 9.77 -12.23 -11.36
CA GLN A 10 9.45 -10.96 -10.72
C GLN A 10 8.03 -10.56 -11.13
N GLU A 11 7.08 -10.74 -10.23
CA GLU A 11 5.70 -10.36 -10.43
C GLU A 11 5.51 -8.90 -10.01
N VAL A 12 5.37 -8.00 -10.99
CA VAL A 12 5.21 -6.57 -10.74
C VAL A 12 3.77 -6.25 -10.34
N LEU A 13 3.57 -5.98 -9.06
CA LEU A 13 2.26 -5.72 -8.46
C LEU A 13 2.13 -4.29 -7.92
N THR A 14 2.89 -3.36 -8.50
CA THR A 14 2.93 -1.95 -8.06
C THR A 14 1.54 -1.30 -8.08
N HIS A 15 0.71 -1.67 -9.06
CA HIS A 15 -0.67 -1.18 -9.16
C HIS A 15 -1.56 -1.55 -7.96
N HIS A 16 -1.27 -2.66 -7.27
CA HIS A 16 -2.01 -3.06 -6.07
C HIS A 16 -1.84 -2.05 -4.93
N LEU A 17 -0.70 -1.38 -4.80
CA LEU A 17 -0.51 -0.35 -3.77
C LEU A 17 -1.52 0.80 -3.94
N ARG A 18 -1.67 1.27 -5.18
CA ARG A 18 -2.61 2.33 -5.52
C ARG A 18 -4.05 1.91 -5.22
N THR A 19 -4.45 0.72 -5.66
CA THR A 19 -5.79 0.17 -5.45
C THR A 19 -6.09 -0.01 -3.96
N HIS A 20 -5.17 -0.61 -3.23
CA HIS A 20 -5.32 -0.89 -1.81
C HIS A 20 -5.47 0.39 -0.98
N TYR A 21 -4.51 1.32 -1.08
CA TYR A 21 -4.54 2.53 -0.23
C TYR A 21 -5.69 3.47 -0.58
N ALA A 22 -6.12 3.52 -1.84
CA ALA A 22 -7.32 4.25 -2.20
C ALA A 22 -8.58 3.64 -1.57
N ARG A 23 -8.71 2.31 -1.59
CA ARG A 23 -9.86 1.64 -0.99
C ARG A 23 -9.88 1.78 0.53
N VAL A 24 -8.73 1.70 1.19
CA VAL A 24 -8.63 1.94 2.64
C VAL A 24 -9.01 3.38 2.99
N LEU A 25 -8.59 4.37 2.19
CA LEU A 25 -9.00 5.77 2.38
C LEU A 25 -10.51 5.96 2.22
N GLU A 26 -11.09 5.36 1.19
CA GLU A 26 -12.53 5.40 0.95
C GLU A 26 -13.30 4.81 2.16
N GLU A 27 -12.92 3.63 2.62
CA GLU A 27 -13.59 2.99 3.77
C GLU A 27 -13.40 3.75 5.08
N LEU A 28 -12.18 4.25 5.35
CA LEU A 28 -11.89 5.06 6.53
C LEU A 28 -12.76 6.31 6.60
N THR A 29 -12.95 6.98 5.46
CA THR A 29 -13.74 8.21 5.38
C THR A 29 -15.24 7.94 5.38
N ALA A 30 -15.70 6.93 4.63
CA ALA A 30 -17.11 6.54 4.59
C ALA A 30 -17.64 6.05 5.94
N ARG A 31 -16.77 5.48 6.78
CA ARG A 31 -17.12 4.89 8.08
C ARG A 31 -16.60 5.72 9.26
N ALA A 32 -16.20 6.97 9.04
CA ALA A 32 -15.57 7.81 10.05
C ALA A 32 -16.43 7.94 11.33
N ASP A 33 -17.73 8.14 11.20
CA ASP A 33 -18.63 8.26 12.37
C ASP A 33 -18.78 6.93 13.13
N GLU A 34 -18.84 5.80 12.42
CA GLU A 34 -18.85 4.47 13.04
C GLU A 34 -17.57 4.26 13.86
N LEU A 35 -16.42 4.57 13.28
CA LEU A 35 -15.11 4.44 13.93
C LEU A 35 -14.98 5.36 15.15
N ARG A 36 -15.51 6.59 15.06
CA ARG A 36 -15.56 7.51 16.20
C ARG A 36 -16.40 6.97 17.35
N ASN A 37 -17.55 6.37 17.04
CA ASN A 37 -18.40 5.73 18.04
C ASN A 37 -17.72 4.50 18.68
N GLN A 38 -16.79 3.86 17.97
CA GLN A 38 -15.96 2.76 18.47
C GLN A 38 -14.70 3.24 19.23
N GLY A 39 -14.52 4.55 19.43
CA GLY A 39 -13.43 5.12 20.21
C GLY A 39 -12.21 5.56 19.39
N VAL A 40 -12.27 5.53 18.07
CA VAL A 40 -11.22 6.09 17.22
C VAL A 40 -11.31 7.62 17.25
N THR A 41 -10.18 8.30 17.48
CA THR A 41 -10.18 9.76 17.55
C THR A 41 -10.32 10.39 16.16
N ALA A 42 -10.96 11.55 16.08
CA ALA A 42 -11.03 12.32 14.83
C ALA A 42 -9.62 12.67 14.32
N GLU A 43 -8.72 13.06 15.23
CA GLU A 43 -7.30 13.33 14.96
C GLU A 43 -6.60 12.16 14.23
N TYR A 44 -6.89 10.92 14.66
CA TYR A 44 -6.33 9.74 14.02
C TYR A 44 -6.90 9.53 12.62
N ILE A 45 -8.21 9.66 12.45
CA ILE A 45 -8.88 9.52 11.15
C ILE A 45 -8.32 10.56 10.16
N ASP A 46 -8.12 11.80 10.59
CA ASP A 46 -7.59 12.89 9.76
C ASP A 46 -6.13 12.65 9.36
N SER A 47 -5.30 12.26 10.34
CA SER A 47 -3.89 11.97 10.11
C SER A 47 -3.71 10.76 9.19
N MET A 48 -4.47 9.68 9.44
CA MET A 48 -4.44 8.48 8.62
C MET A 48 -4.94 8.77 7.20
N SER A 49 -6.04 9.51 7.05
CA SER A 49 -6.55 9.91 5.74
C SER A 49 -5.52 10.71 4.95
N THR A 50 -4.74 11.57 5.63
CA THR A 50 -3.67 12.35 5.00
C THR A 50 -2.52 11.45 4.55
N GLY A 51 -2.08 10.50 5.38
CA GLY A 51 -1.08 9.51 5.00
C GLY A 51 -1.50 8.68 3.79
N LEU A 52 -2.73 8.17 3.80
CA LEU A 52 -3.29 7.38 2.69
C LEU A 52 -3.37 8.20 1.38
N ARG A 53 -3.74 9.48 1.45
CA ARG A 53 -3.68 10.38 0.28
C ARG A 53 -2.27 10.53 -0.27
N HIS A 54 -1.24 10.59 0.58
CA HIS A 54 0.14 10.63 0.12
C HIS A 54 0.54 9.34 -0.61
N TRP A 55 0.14 8.17 -0.09
CA TRP A 55 0.37 6.89 -0.76
C TRP A 55 -0.29 6.83 -2.14
N VAL A 56 -1.56 7.25 -2.26
CA VAL A 56 -2.26 7.28 -3.55
C VAL A 56 -1.58 8.24 -4.52
N LYS A 57 -1.26 9.46 -4.09
CA LYS A 57 -0.56 10.45 -4.95
C LYS A 57 0.81 9.95 -5.40
N ALA A 58 1.58 9.31 -4.50
CA ALA A 58 2.88 8.74 -4.85
C ALA A 58 2.74 7.61 -5.86
N ALA A 59 1.69 6.78 -5.74
CA ALA A 59 1.41 5.71 -6.69
C ALA A 59 1.03 6.27 -8.08
N ASP A 60 0.13 7.26 -8.12
CA ASP A 60 -0.30 7.93 -9.37
C ASP A 60 0.87 8.68 -10.04
N ALA A 61 1.83 9.18 -9.25
CA ALA A 61 3.05 9.83 -9.74
C ALA A 61 4.15 8.85 -10.18
N GLY A 62 3.94 7.53 -10.04
CA GLY A 62 4.95 6.51 -10.38
C GLY A 62 6.13 6.43 -9.40
N ASN A 63 5.99 6.97 -8.19
CA ASN A 63 7.05 7.01 -7.17
C ASN A 63 7.13 5.73 -6.31
N LEU A 64 6.24 4.77 -6.54
CA LEU A 64 6.18 3.53 -5.78
C LEU A 64 6.62 2.34 -6.63
N ALA A 65 7.19 1.33 -5.99
CA ALA A 65 7.49 0.04 -6.58
C ALA A 65 7.14 -1.07 -5.59
N PHE A 66 6.48 -2.11 -6.09
CA PHE A 66 6.18 -3.33 -5.36
C PHE A 66 6.16 -4.52 -6.32
N ALA A 67 6.82 -5.60 -5.90
CA ALA A 67 6.87 -6.85 -6.64
C ALA A 67 7.09 -8.03 -5.70
N ILE A 68 6.61 -9.20 -6.10
CA ILE A 68 7.01 -10.47 -5.51
C ILE A 68 8.18 -11.00 -6.34
N HIS A 69 9.27 -11.38 -5.67
CA HIS A 69 10.45 -11.93 -6.33
C HIS A 69 10.66 -13.39 -5.93
N VAL A 70 10.75 -14.26 -6.94
CA VAL A 70 11.05 -15.68 -6.77
C VAL A 70 12.50 -15.93 -7.17
N PHE A 71 13.25 -16.53 -6.25
CA PHE A 71 14.65 -16.88 -6.44
C PHE A 71 14.88 -18.37 -6.21
N ARG A 72 15.87 -18.93 -6.90
CA ARG A 72 16.25 -20.33 -6.78
C ARG A 72 17.74 -20.45 -6.51
N LYS A 73 18.12 -21.38 -5.64
CA LYS A 73 19.53 -21.71 -5.40
C LYS A 73 20.12 -22.28 -6.71
N PRO A 74 21.31 -21.84 -7.16
CA PRO A 74 21.98 -22.42 -8.31
C PRO A 74 22.26 -23.90 -8.06
N SER A 75 22.27 -24.70 -9.12
CA SER A 75 22.68 -26.11 -9.06
C SER A 75 24.17 -26.25 -8.75
#